data_AF-A0A4U2Y2U4-F1
#
_entry.id   AF-A0A4U2Y2U4-F1
#
_cell.length_a   1.000
_cell.length_b   1.000
_cell.length_c   1.000
_cell.angle_alpha   90.00
_cell.angle_beta   90.00
_cell.angle_gamma   90.00
#
_symmetry.space_group_name_H-M   'P 1'
#
loop_
_entity.id
_entity.type
_entity.pdbx_description
1 polymer ?
#
loop_
_entity_poly.entity_id
_entity_poly.type
_entity_poly.pdbx_seq_one_letter_code
_entity_poly.pdbx_strand_id
1 'polypeptide(L)' 'MLMKLCKRCNRKLKSQKSIDVGMGPICKKKYEAELAEAKFNNHQITIDEVIGVPLEEVR' A
#
# COMPACT_ATOMS: atom_id res chain seq x y z
N MET A 1 -26.24 17.83 -9.07
CA MET A 1 -25.59 16.50 -9.15
C MET A 1 -24.29 16.53 -8.36
N LEU A 2 -24.22 15.85 -7.21
CA LEU A 2 -22.97 15.68 -6.45
C LEU A 2 -22.03 14.77 -7.26
N MET A 3 -21.06 15.37 -7.95
CA MET A 3 -20.02 14.61 -8.63
C MET A 3 -19.17 13.89 -7.58
N LYS A 4 -19.31 12.57 -7.45
CA LYS A 4 -18.45 11.79 -6.55
C LYS A 4 -17.06 11.70 -7.19
N LEU A 5 -16.08 12.32 -6.55
CA LEU A 5 -14.69 12.35 -6.98
C LEU A 5 -13.90 11.25 -6.25
N CYS A 6 -12.85 10.75 -6.91
CA CYS A 6 -11.90 9.82 -6.30
C CYS A 6 -11.12 10.53 -5.20
N LYS A 7 -11.14 10.00 -3.97
CA LYS A 7 -10.41 10.58 -2.81
C LYS A 7 -8.90 10.77 -3.03
N ARG A 8 -8.31 9.99 -3.94
CA ARG A 8 -6.84 9.97 -4.17
C ARG A 8 -6.39 10.87 -5.32
N CYS A 9 -7.17 10.94 -6.40
CA CYS A 9 -6.76 11.66 -7.63
C CYS A 9 -7.79 12.69 -8.10
N ASN A 10 -8.87 12.89 -7.35
CA ASN A 10 -9.95 13.83 -7.63
C ASN A 10 -10.61 13.70 -9.02
N ARG A 11 -10.40 12.58 -9.73
CA ARG A 11 -11.11 12.29 -10.97
C ARG A 11 -12.57 11.91 -10.70
N LYS A 12 -13.45 12.28 -11.62
CA LYS A 12 -14.88 11.94 -11.59
C LYS A 12 -15.08 10.42 -11.68
N LEU A 13 -15.81 9.87 -10.73
CA LEU A 13 -16.16 8.45 -10.68
C LEU A 13 -17.39 8.22 -11.56
N LYS A 14 -17.29 7.27 -12.50
CA LYS A 14 -18.35 6.98 -13.48
C LYS A 14 -19.21 5.77 -13.09
N SER A 15 -18.65 4.81 -12.37
CA SER A 15 -19.33 3.57 -11.99
C SER A 15 -19.81 3.61 -10.55
N GLN A 16 -20.99 3.05 -10.30
CA GLN A 16 -21.57 2.97 -8.96
C GLN A 16 -20.61 2.29 -7.96
N LYS A 17 -19.99 1.17 -8.35
CA LYS A 17 -18.97 0.49 -7.52
C LYS A 17 -17.84 1.43 -7.06
N SER A 18 -17.33 2.27 -7.95
CA SER A 18 -16.25 3.20 -7.58
C SER A 18 -16.75 4.37 -6.74
N ILE A 19 -18.00 4.79 -6.92
CA ILE A 19 -18.70 5.80 -6.12
C ILE A 19 -18.91 5.31 -4.68
N ASP A 20 -19.29 4.05 -4.48
CA ASP A 20 -19.48 3.44 -3.15
C ASP A 20 -18.15 3.28 -2.41
N VAL A 21 -17.10 2.86 -3.12
CA VAL A 21 -15.74 2.75 -2.56
C VAL A 21 -15.09 4.13 -2.36
N GLY A 22 -15.56 5.17 -3.07
CA GLY A 22 -14.97 6.51 -3.06
C GLY A 22 -13.60 6.61 -3.76
N MET A 23 -13.18 5.56 -4.47
CA MET A 23 -11.95 5.53 -5.26
C MET A 23 -12.19 4.88 -6.62
N GLY A 24 -11.50 5.42 -7.64
CA GLY A 24 -11.46 4.80 -8.97
C GLY A 24 -10.73 3.45 -8.93
N PRO A 25 -10.98 2.57 -9.91
CA PRO A 25 -10.45 1.19 -9.91
C PRO A 25 -8.92 1.16 -9.88
N ILE A 26 -8.26 2.07 -10.62
CA ILE A 26 -6.79 2.18 -10.64
C ILE A 26 -6.26 2.67 -9.30
N CYS A 27 -6.90 3.67 -8.69
CA CYS A 27 -6.49 4.21 -7.39
C CYS A 27 -6.67 3.19 -6.27
N LYS A 28 -7.74 2.37 -6.33
CA LYS A 28 -7.97 1.26 -5.41
C LYS A 28 -6.87 0.22 -5.54
N LYS A 29 -6.53 -0.21 -6.77
CA LYS A 29 -5.45 -1.18 -7.01
C LYS A 29 -4.10 -0.69 -6.48
N LYS A 30 -3.77 0.59 -6.65
CA LYS A 30 -2.55 1.18 -6.09
C LYS A 30 -2.56 1.19 -4.56
N TYR A 31 -3.68 1.55 -3.96
CA TYR A 31 -3.82 1.55 -2.50
C TYR A 31 -3.68 0.15 -1.91
N GLU A 32 -4.26 -0.85 -2.55
CA GLU A 32 -4.11 -2.26 -2.16
C GLU A 32 -2.67 -2.76 -2.32
N ALA A 33 -1.98 -2.35 -3.39
CA ALA A 33 -0.56 -2.67 -3.59
C ALA A 33 0.33 -2.05 -2.50
N GLU A 34 0.12 -0.77 -2.17
CA GLU A 34 0.86 -0.09 -1.09
C GLU A 34 0.60 -0.74 0.28
N LEU A 35 -0.64 -1.15 0.55
CA LEU A 35 -0.97 -1.90 1.77
C LEU A 35 -0.28 -3.27 1.81
N ALA A 36 -0.18 -3.96 0.68
CA ALA A 36 0.49 -5.25 0.59
C ALA A 36 2.02 -5.10 0.78
N GLU A 37 2.61 -4.08 0.18
CA GLU A 37 4.03 -3.74 0.34
C GLU A 37 4.37 -3.34 1.77
N ALA A 38 3.52 -2.51 2.41
CA ALA A 38 3.67 -2.18 3.82
C ALA A 38 3.64 -3.44 4.71
N LYS A 39 2.78 -4.42 4.40
CA LYS A 39 2.76 -5.70 5.12
C LYS A 39 4.01 -6.54 4.86
N PHE A 40 4.52 -6.53 3.64
CA PHE A 40 5.74 -7.25 3.28
C PHE A 40 6.97 -6.67 3.99
N ASN A 41 7.13 -5.34 4.00
CA ASN A 41 8.25 -4.68 4.65
C ASN A 41 8.26 -4.90 6.17
N ASN A 42 7.09 -4.96 6.81
CA ASN A 42 7.00 -5.22 8.26
C ASN A 42 7.36 -6.66 8.66
N HIS A 43 7.44 -7.59 7.70
CA HIS A 43 7.83 -8.98 7.96
C HIS A 43 9.27 -9.31 7.53
N GLN A 44 10.06 -8.32 7.11
CA GLN A 44 11.47 -8.54 6.84
C GLN A 44 12.24 -8.61 8.16
N ILE A 45 12.84 -9.77 8.40
CA ILE A 45 13.94 -9.95 9.35
C ILE A 45 15.24 -9.97 8.55
N THR A 46 16.31 -9.39 9.07
CA THR A 46 17.61 -9.41 8.40
C THR A 46 18.30 -10.76 8.60
N ILE A 47 19.25 -11.10 7.72
CA ILE A 47 20.04 -12.32 7.85
C ILE A 47 20.84 -12.28 9.17
N ASP A 48 21.30 -11.11 9.59
CA ASP A 48 22.02 -10.91 10.84
C ASP A 48 21.16 -11.28 12.07
N GLU A 49 19.86 -10.98 12.03
CA GLU A 49 18.89 -11.38 13.08
C GLU A 49 18.66 -12.90 13.13
N VAL A 50 18.82 -13.61 12.00
CA VAL A 50 18.64 -15.06 11.92
C VAL A 50 19.91 -15.82 12.31
N ILE A 51 21.09 -15.32 11.90
CA ILE A 51 22.36 -16.02 12.11
C ILE A 51 22.95 -15.71 13.50
N GLY A 52 22.45 -14.69 14.20
CA GLY A 52 22.89 -14.37 15.57
C GLY A 52 24.35 -13.95 15.65
N VAL A 53 24.88 -13.38 14.57
CA VAL A 53 26.29 -12.94 14.51
C VAL A 53 26.39 -11.62 15.28
N PRO A 54 27.16 -11.55 16.38
CA PRO A 54 27.41 -10.28 17.06
C PRO A 54 28.23 -9.36 16.16
N LEU A 55 27.77 -8.11 16.02
CA LEU A 55 28.33 -7.08 15.14
C LEU A 55 29.78 -6.65 15.48
N GLU A 56 30.40 -7.21 16.52
CA GLU A 56 31.72 -6.84 17.02
C GLU A 56 32.91 -7.52 16.31
N GLU A 57 32.67 -8.50 15.43
CA GLU A 57 33.75 -9.23 14.73
C GLU A 57 34.04 -8.72 13.31
N VAL A 58 33.30 -7.71 12.80
CA VAL A 58 33.49 -7.13 11.45
C VAL A 58 34.23 -5.78 11.51
N ARG A 59 35.30 -5.69 12.31
CA ARG A 59 36.18 -4.52 12.35
C ARG A 59 37.64 -4.88 12.16
#